data_AF-A0A336N9F2-F1
#
_entry.id   AF-A0A336N9F2-F1
#
_cell.length_a   1.000
_cell.length_b   1.000
_cell.length_c   1.000
_cell.angle_alpha   90.00
_cell.angle_beta   90.00
_cell.angle_gamma   90.00
#
_symmetry.space_group_name_H-M   'P 1'
#
loop_
_entity.id
_entity.type
_entity.pdbx_description
1 polymer ?
#
loop_
_entity_poly.entity_id
_entity_poly.type
_entity_poly.pdbx_seq_one_letter_code
_entity_poly.pdbx_strand_id
1 'polypeptide(L)'
;MQFGAGSKFSGVKLTSIVFAGGGSKGKLWSQILADVTGLIVNIPVVKEATALGCAIAAGVGVGLYSSLAEAGKKLVKFERQHQPNSENHALYQVHKKQWVNIYKRQLQLVDSGLTTSLWKAPGI
;
A
#
# COMPACT_ATOMS: atom_id res chain seq x y z
N MET A 1 -2.76 11.88 -7.88
CA MET A 1 -2.47 11.17 -6.62
C MET A 1 -1.29 11.86 -5.90
N GLN A 2 -1.54 12.61 -4.83
CA GLN A 2 -0.47 13.13 -3.96
C GLN A 2 -0.13 12.05 -2.91
N PHE A 3 1.06 11.46 -2.96
CA PHE A 3 1.61 10.78 -1.78
C PHE A 3 1.66 11.81 -0.65
N GLY A 4 0.86 11.59 0.41
CA GLY A 4 0.55 12.59 1.45
C GLY A 4 -0.93 12.94 1.59
N ALA A 5 -1.82 12.45 0.71
CA ALA A 5 -3.26 12.61 0.91
C ALA A 5 -3.75 11.98 2.22
N GLY A 6 -3.21 10.81 2.58
CA GLY A 6 -3.53 10.13 3.83
C GLY A 6 -3.08 10.92 5.07
N SER A 7 -1.89 11.54 5.04
CA SER A 7 -1.41 12.36 6.15
C SER A 7 -2.13 13.71 6.25
N LYS A 8 -2.48 14.32 5.10
CA LYS A 8 -3.31 15.55 5.08
C LYS A 8 -4.73 15.29 5.60
N PHE A 9 -5.31 14.14 5.28
CA PHE A 9 -6.65 13.77 5.72
C PHE A 9 -6.70 13.38 7.20
N SER A 10 -5.76 12.55 7.66
CA SER A 10 -5.76 12.01 9.03
C SER A 10 -4.97 12.84 10.05
N GLY A 11 -4.13 13.77 9.60
CA GLY A 11 -3.15 14.47 10.46
C GLY A 11 -1.97 13.58 10.91
N VAL A 12 -1.93 12.30 10.52
CA VAL A 12 -0.91 11.35 10.97
C VAL A 12 0.27 11.32 10.01
N LYS A 13 1.48 11.46 10.55
CA LYS A 13 2.72 11.26 9.79
C LYS A 13 2.93 9.77 9.52
N LEU A 14 2.89 9.39 8.25
CA LEU A 14 3.22 8.03 7.81
C LEU A 14 4.72 7.79 7.97
N THR A 15 5.10 6.68 8.62
CA THR A 15 6.50 6.32 8.89
C THR A 15 6.93 5.06 8.14
N SER A 16 5.99 4.17 7.82
CA SER A 16 6.24 2.96 7.04
C SER A 16 4.96 2.44 6.38
N ILE A 17 5.12 1.50 5.46
CA ILE A 17 4.04 0.78 4.77
C ILE A 17 4.22 -0.71 5.05
N VAL A 18 3.13 -1.42 5.33
CA VAL A 18 3.10 -2.88 5.27
C VAL A 18 2.54 -3.29 3.91
N PHE A 19 3.32 -4.02 3.12
CA PHE A 19 2.94 -4.42 1.76
C PHE A 19 2.77 -5.93 1.67
N ALA A 20 1.51 -6.36 1.61
CA ALA A 20 1.09 -7.77 1.57
C ALA A 20 0.40 -8.11 0.23
N GLY A 21 0.10 -9.39 0.01
CA GLY A 21 -0.52 -9.90 -1.21
C GLY A 21 0.46 -10.32 -2.30
N GLY A 22 -0.07 -10.68 -3.48
CA GLY A 22 0.73 -11.25 -4.58
C GLY A 22 1.90 -10.37 -5.04
N GLY A 23 1.71 -9.05 -5.06
CA GLY A 23 2.75 -8.08 -5.43
C GLY A 23 3.95 -8.03 -4.48
N SER A 24 3.82 -8.54 -3.25
CA SER A 24 4.91 -8.53 -2.26
C SER A 24 5.84 -9.75 -2.35
N LYS A 25 5.49 -10.77 -3.15
CA LYS A 25 6.29 -11.98 -3.34
C LYS A 25 7.67 -11.68 -3.96
N GLY A 26 7.70 -10.78 -4.94
CA GLY A 26 8.93 -10.30 -5.57
C GLY A 26 9.56 -9.11 -4.83
N LYS A 27 10.88 -8.91 -5.02
CA LYS A 27 11.61 -7.77 -4.42
C LYS A 27 11.39 -6.45 -5.17
N LEU A 28 11.21 -6.53 -6.49
CA LEU A 28 11.19 -5.35 -7.36
C LEU A 28 10.03 -4.41 -7.02
N TRP A 29 8.79 -4.93 -6.98
CA TRP A 29 7.61 -4.11 -6.72
C TRP A 29 7.64 -3.45 -5.33
N SER A 30 8.06 -4.18 -4.30
CA SER A 30 8.19 -3.61 -2.96
C SER A 30 9.31 -2.57 -2.85
N GLN A 31 10.40 -2.73 -3.60
CA GLN A 31 11.46 -1.70 -3.67
C GLN A 31 10.98 -0.46 -4.42
N ILE A 32 10.33 -0.62 -5.57
CA ILE A 32 9.73 0.51 -6.31
C ILE A 32 8.75 1.26 -5.42
N LEU A 33 7.92 0.56 -4.64
CA LEU A 33 7.00 1.20 -3.70
C LEU A 33 7.75 2.03 -2.65
N ALA A 34 8.83 1.51 -2.07
CA ALA A 34 9.67 2.25 -1.12
C ALA A 34 10.27 3.50 -1.78
N ASP A 35 10.89 3.34 -2.95
CA ASP A 35 11.53 4.43 -3.69
C ASP A 35 10.52 5.52 -4.09
N VAL A 36 9.34 5.15 -4.61
CA VAL A 36 8.31 6.13 -5.02
C VAL A 36 7.74 6.88 -3.83
N THR A 37 7.49 6.18 -2.72
CA THR A 37 6.84 6.77 -1.53
C THR A 37 7.81 7.50 -0.61
N GLY A 38 9.10 7.14 -0.65
CA GLY A 38 10.10 7.59 0.32
C GLY A 38 9.89 6.98 1.71
N LEU A 39 9.12 5.90 1.82
CA LEU A 39 8.80 5.23 3.08
C LEU A 39 9.43 3.86 3.15
N ILE A 40 9.72 3.42 4.38
CA ILE A 40 10.12 2.05 4.66
C ILE A 40 8.96 1.12 4.31
N VAL A 41 9.23 0.06 3.53
CA VAL A 41 8.23 -0.96 3.19
C VAL A 41 8.56 -2.28 3.88
N ASN A 42 7.66 -2.73 4.75
CA ASN A 42 7.75 -3.99 5.49
C ASN A 42 6.94 -5.08 4.79
N ILE A 43 7.54 -6.25 4.58
CA ILE A 43 6.92 -7.40 3.93
C ILE A 43 6.64 -8.48 4.98
N PRO A 44 5.37 -8.86 5.19
CA PRO A 44 5.03 -9.88 6.17
C PRO A 44 5.43 -11.29 5.70
N VAL A 45 5.70 -12.17 6.66
CA VAL A 45 5.89 -13.62 6.42
C VAL A 45 4.62 -14.21 5.82
N VAL A 46 3.44 -13.82 6.31
CA VAL A 46 2.14 -14.22 5.76
C VAL A 46 1.65 -13.16 4.78
N LYS A 47 1.56 -13.51 3.49
CA LYS A 47 1.19 -12.56 2.42
C LYS A 47 -0.33 -12.42 2.29
N GLU A 48 -1.07 -13.47 2.67
CA GLU A 48 -2.53 -13.47 2.72
C GLU A 48 -3.02 -12.75 3.99
N ALA A 49 -2.77 -11.44 4.07
CA ALA A 49 -3.05 -10.63 5.26
C ALA A 49 -4.54 -10.63 5.64
N THR A 50 -5.44 -10.71 4.66
CA THR A 50 -6.90 -10.79 4.91
C THR A 50 -7.25 -12.08 5.65
N ALA A 51 -6.74 -13.22 5.19
CA ALA A 51 -7.00 -14.51 5.84
C ALA A 51 -6.43 -14.55 7.26
N LEU A 52 -5.21 -14.03 7.45
CA LEU A 52 -4.60 -13.91 8.78
C LEU A 52 -5.42 -12.99 9.71
N GLY A 53 -5.93 -11.88 9.19
CA GLY A 53 -6.80 -10.97 9.93
C GLY A 53 -8.09 -11.66 10.40
N CYS A 54 -8.73 -12.46 9.53
CA CYS A 54 -9.89 -13.27 9.90
C CYS A 54 -9.56 -14.28 10.99
N ALA A 55 -8.42 -14.98 10.89
CA ALA A 55 -7.98 -15.94 11.90
C ALA A 55 -7.70 -15.28 13.26
N ILE A 56 -7.07 -14.09 13.24
CA ILE A 56 -6.86 -13.26 14.45
C ILE A 56 -8.21 -12.90 15.09
N ALA A 57 -9.16 -12.40 14.30
CA ALA A 57 -10.47 -12.00 14.80
C ALA A 57 -11.26 -13.18 15.38
N ALA A 58 -11.24 -14.33 14.70
CA ALA A 58 -11.85 -15.55 15.20
C ALA A 58 -11.20 -16.03 16.51
N GLY A 59 -9.86 -15.99 16.60
CA GLY A 59 -9.11 -16.35 17.80
C GLY A 59 -9.48 -15.48 19.01
N VAL A 60 -9.68 -14.17 18.80
CA VAL A 60 -10.19 -13.28 19.86
C VAL A 60 -11.64 -13.64 20.21
N GLY A 61 -12.50 -13.89 19.22
CA GLY A 61 -13.90 -14.23 19.43
C GLY A 61 -14.13 -15.50 20.26
N VAL A 62 -13.22 -16.48 20.16
CA VAL A 62 -13.27 -17.72 20.96
C VAL A 62 -12.45 -17.65 22.27
N GLY A 63 -11.89 -16.49 22.60
CA GLY A 63 -11.10 -16.29 23.82
C GLY A 63 -9.67 -16.86 23.80
N LEU A 64 -9.16 -17.26 22.64
CA LEU A 64 -7.76 -17.73 22.48
C LEU A 64 -6.75 -16.59 22.66
N TYR A 65 -7.15 -15.37 22.29
CA TYR A 65 -6.36 -14.15 22.47
C TYR A 65 -7.17 -13.08 23.19
N SER A 66 -6.47 -12.26 23.98
CA SER A 66 -7.08 -11.23 24.83
C SER A 66 -7.64 -10.05 24.03
N SER A 67 -7.03 -9.75 22.88
CA SER A 67 -7.41 -8.64 22.01
C SER A 67 -6.81 -8.79 20.61
N LEU A 68 -7.37 -8.08 19.62
CA LEU A 68 -6.83 -8.02 18.26
C LEU A 68 -5.39 -7.47 18.25
N ALA A 69 -5.08 -6.50 19.13
CA ALA A 69 -3.76 -5.90 19.22
C ALA A 69 -2.72 -6.90 19.75
N GLU A 70 -3.06 -7.69 20.76
CA GLU A 70 -2.18 -8.73 21.30
C GLU A 70 -1.94 -9.85 20.28
N ALA A 71 -3.02 -10.38 19.69
CA ALA A 71 -2.94 -11.39 18.64
C ALA A 71 -2.12 -10.90 17.43
N GLY A 72 -2.35 -9.65 16.98
CA GLY A 72 -1.61 -9.04 15.88
C GLY A 72 -0.12 -8.93 16.16
N LYS A 73 0.28 -8.47 17.35
CA LYS A 73 1.69 -8.40 17.76
C LYS A 73 2.36 -9.78 17.80
N LYS A 74 1.62 -10.82 18.19
CA LYS A 74 2.15 -12.18 18.33
C LYS A 74 2.27 -12.91 16.99
N LEU A 75 1.31 -12.70 16.09
CA LEU A 75 1.16 -13.48 14.86
C LEU A 75 1.73 -12.80 13.62
N VAL A 76 1.73 -11.46 13.56
CA VAL A 76 2.30 -10.74 12.42
C VAL A 76 3.82 -10.67 12.54
N LYS A 77 4.52 -11.31 11.61
CA LYS A 77 5.99 -11.29 11.49
C LYS A 77 6.39 -10.72 10.15
N PHE A 78 7.55 -10.06 10.10
CA PHE A 78 8.13 -9.52 8.88
C PHE A 78 9.35 -10.33 8.44
N GLU A 79 9.47 -10.59 7.15
CA GLU A 79 10.62 -11.34 6.59
C GLU A 79 11.60 -10.45 5.82
N ARG A 80 11.13 -9.29 5.35
CA ARG A 80 11.91 -8.40 4.51
C ARG A 80 11.48 -6.96 4.73
N GLN A 81 12.44 -6.07 4.66
CA GLN A 81 12.24 -4.65 4.72
C GLN A 81 12.99 -3.97 3.57
N HIS A 82 12.36 -3.00 2.94
CA HIS A 82 12.96 -2.17 1.90
C HIS A 82 13.10 -0.74 2.41
N GLN A 83 14.32 -0.24 2.34
CA GLN A 83 14.63 1.17 2.53
C GLN A 83 14.50 1.89 1.19
N PRO A 84 13.97 3.13 1.15
CA PRO A 84 13.94 3.91 -0.08
C PRO A 84 15.37 4.24 -0.53
N ASN A 85 15.66 4.02 -1.81
CA ASN A 85 16.86 4.56 -2.44
C ASN A 85 16.64 6.05 -2.76
N SER A 86 17.52 6.92 -2.25
CA SER A 86 17.38 8.37 -2.38
C SER A 86 17.49 8.87 -3.83
N GLU A 87 18.35 8.26 -4.65
CA GLU A 87 18.54 8.62 -6.05
C GLU A 87 17.29 8.26 -6.85
N ASN A 88 16.78 7.04 -6.67
CA ASN A 88 15.53 6.61 -7.29
C ASN A 88 14.35 7.45 -6.81
N HIS A 89 14.29 7.78 -5.52
CA HIS A 89 13.24 8.63 -4.97
C HIS A 89 13.21 10.00 -5.66
N ALA A 90 14.38 10.65 -5.81
CA ALA A 90 14.49 11.92 -6.50
C ALA A 90 14.03 11.81 -7.97
N LEU A 91 14.47 10.76 -8.67
CA LEU A 91 14.07 10.46 -10.04
C LEU A 91 12.53 10.29 -10.15
N TYR A 92 11.94 9.50 -9.26
CA TYR A 92 10.49 9.30 -9.23
C TYR A 92 9.72 10.59 -8.92
N GLN A 93 10.25 11.50 -8.09
CA GLN A 93 9.58 12.80 -7.86
C GLN A 93 9.57 13.67 -9.13
N VAL A 94 10.59 13.60 -9.98
CA VAL A 94 10.60 14.28 -11.28
C VAL A 94 9.51 13.69 -12.18
N HIS A 95 9.51 12.37 -12.37
CA HIS A 95 8.54 11.68 -13.24
C HIS A 95 7.10 11.80 -12.74
N LYS A 96 6.89 11.83 -11.42
CA LYS A 96 5.56 12.00 -10.81
C LYS A 96 4.89 13.29 -11.28
N LYS A 97 5.63 14.40 -11.44
CA LYS A 97 5.06 15.66 -11.94
C LYS A 97 4.45 15.47 -13.33
N GLN A 98 5.19 14.82 -14.22
CA GLN A 98 4.72 14.51 -15.57
C GLN A 98 3.55 13.51 -15.54
N TRP A 99 3.65 12.45 -14.74
CA TRP A 99 2.60 11.44 -14.60
C TRP A 99 1.27 12.04 -14.12
N VAL A 100 1.30 12.96 -13.14
CA VAL A 100 0.08 13.63 -12.65
C VAL A 100 -0.61 14.43 -13.76
N ASN A 101 0.16 15.11 -14.60
CA ASN A 101 -0.38 15.88 -15.73
C ASN A 101 -1.01 14.97 -16.78
N ILE A 102 -0.34 13.86 -17.11
CA ILE A 102 -0.85 12.85 -18.05
C ILE A 102 -2.12 12.21 -17.51
N TYR A 103 -2.10 11.77 -16.25
CA TYR A 103 -3.24 11.13 -15.61
C TYR A 103 -4.48 12.04 -15.60
N LYS A 104 -4.31 13.34 -15.33
CA LYS A 104 -5.43 14.31 -15.36
C LYS A 104 -6.09 14.37 -16.74
N ARG A 105 -5.30 14.36 -17.82
CA ARG A 105 -5.83 14.37 -19.19
C ARG A 105 -6.51 13.05 -19.54
N GLN A 106 -5.90 11.93 -19.16
CA GLN A 106 -6.50 10.61 -19.37
C GLN A 106 -7.85 10.49 -18.65
N LEU A 107 -7.94 11.00 -17.42
CA LEU A 107 -9.19 11.01 -16.66
C LEU A 107 -10.28 11.82 -17.38
N GLN A 108 -9.96 12.98 -17.95
CA GLN A 108 -10.92 13.77 -18.75
C GLN A 108 -11.46 13.01 -19.97
N LEU A 109 -10.63 12.19 -20.61
CA LEU A 109 -11.07 11.35 -21.73
C LEU A 109 -12.02 10.23 -21.26
N VAL A 110 -11.85 9.73 -20.04
CA VAL A 110 -12.77 8.76 -19.44
C VAL A 110 -14.08 9.44 -19.05
N ASP A 111 -14.00 10.58 -18.37
CA ASP A 111 -15.16 11.33 -17.88
C ASP A 111 -16.05 11.85 -19.01
N SER A 112 -15.47 12.17 -20.17
CA SER A 112 -16.21 12.56 -21.38
C SER A 112 -16.76 11.37 -22.19
N GLY A 113 -16.52 10.13 -21.75
CA GLY A 113 -17.00 8.92 -22.42
C GLY A 113 -16.24 8.54 -23.70
N LEU A 114 -15.14 9.22 -24.01
CA LEU A 114 -14.31 8.93 -25.19
C LEU A 114 -13.43 7.69 -25.01
N THR A 115 -13.08 7.35 -23.77
CA THR A 115 -12.32 6.14 -23.43
C THR A 115 -12.92 5.43 -22.22
N THR A 116 -12.62 4.14 -22.06
CA THR A 116 -13.09 3.34 -20.93
C THR A 116 -11.98 3.14 -19.90
N SER A 117 -12.32 3.29 -18.63
CA SER A 117 -11.43 2.92 -17.52
C SER A 117 -11.17 1.41 -17.51
N LEU A 118 -9.90 1.02 -17.33
CA LEU A 118 -9.50 -0.39 -17.20
C LEU A 118 -10.13 -1.06 -15.96
N TRP A 119 -10.34 -0.30 -14.89
CA TRP A 119 -10.98 -0.75 -13.67
C TRP A 119 -12.10 0.22 -13.29
N LYS A 120 -13.28 -0.32 -12.96
CA LYS A 120 -14.39 0.38 -12.32
C LYS A 120 -14.70 -0.34 -11.02
N ALA A 121 -15.08 0.41 -9.99
CA ALA A 121 -15.55 -0.19 -8.75
C ALA A 121 -16.82 -1.02 -9.05
N PRO A 122 -16.95 -2.24 -8.51
CA PRO A 122 -18.18 -3.01 -8.65
C PRO A 122 -19.38 -2.21 -8.09
N GLY A 123 -20.47 -2.14 -8.86
CA GLY A 123 -21.69 -1.43 -8.46
C GLY A 123 -21.83 0.01 -8.97
N ILE A 124 -20.97 0.44 -9.91
CA ILE A 124 -21.08 1.69 -10.68
C ILE A 124 -21.10 1.37 -12.18
#